data_AF-A0A212F5P0-F1
#
_entry.id   AF-A0A212F5P0-F1
#
_cell.length_a   1.000
_cell.length_b   1.000
_cell.length_c   1.000
_cell.angle_alpha   90.00
_cell.angle_beta   90.00
_cell.angle_gamma   90.00
#
_symmetry.space_group_name_H-M   'P 1'
#
loop_
_entity.id
_entity.type
_entity.pdbx_description
1 polymer ?
#
loop_
_entity_poly.entity_id
_entity_poly.type
_entity_poly.pdbx_seq_one_letter_code
_entity_poly.pdbx_strand_id
1 'polypeptide(L)'
;NVPNNYKILFLSGGGQGQFAAVPLNLISRTGSADYVVTGAWSAKAAKEAKKYGKVNLVLPPTDRYVEIPDQSTWKLDPNASYVHICTNETIHGIEFDFIPDTKVVPLVADMSSNFMSKKIDVSKVVAKKDRSKMNIPFRIGSLNGDDVLEKEFLKGAEALGLIQLKGHRYLKF
;
A
#
# COMPACT_ATOMS: atom_id res chain seq x y z
N ASN A 1 3.32 1.78 20.61
CA ASN A 1 4.46 0.83 20.50
C ASN A 1 4.20 -0.14 19.36
N VAL A 2 5.16 -0.28 18.45
CA VAL A 2 5.11 -1.28 17.37
C VAL A 2 5.62 -2.61 17.93
N PRO A 3 4.89 -3.73 17.82
CA PRO A 3 5.37 -5.01 18.33
C PRO A 3 6.61 -5.53 17.58
N ASN A 4 7.49 -6.28 18.25
CA ASN A 4 8.77 -6.77 17.68
C ASN A 4 8.63 -7.67 16.46
N ASN A 5 7.42 -8.19 16.22
CA ASN A 5 7.11 -9.02 15.06
C ASN A 5 6.73 -8.19 13.81
N TYR A 6 6.79 -6.85 13.86
CA TYR A 6 6.66 -5.97 12.70
C TYR A 6 8.02 -5.53 12.18
N LYS A 7 8.07 -5.22 10.88
CA LYS A 7 9.24 -4.59 10.25
C LYS A 7 8.84 -3.17 9.87
N ILE A 8 9.70 -2.21 10.22
CA ILE A 8 9.56 -0.81 9.85
C ILE A 8 10.50 -0.59 8.67
N LEU A 9 9.95 -0.12 7.56
CA LEU A 9 10.68 0.13 6.32
C LEU A 9 10.60 1.63 6.01
N PHE A 10 11.73 2.22 5.65
CA PHE A 10 11.78 3.56 5.05
C PHE A 10 12.05 3.34 3.58
N LEU A 11 11.14 3.76 2.69
CA LEU A 11 11.18 3.40 1.28
C LEU A 11 11.09 4.63 0.39
N SER A 12 11.76 4.56 -0.76
CA SER A 12 11.45 5.39 -1.90
C SER A 12 10.20 4.89 -2.63
N GLY A 13 9.65 5.69 -3.53
CA GLY A 13 8.46 5.45 -4.35
C GLY A 13 7.24 6.23 -3.87
N GLY A 14 7.23 6.66 -2.60
CA GLY A 14 6.10 7.38 -2.00
C GLY A 14 4.87 6.48 -1.93
N GLY A 15 3.71 7.04 -1.56
CA GLY A 15 2.47 6.26 -1.46
C GLY A 15 2.12 5.53 -2.76
N GLN A 16 2.28 6.21 -3.90
CA GLN A 16 2.00 5.60 -5.21
C GLN A 16 2.96 4.46 -5.58
N GLY A 17 4.24 4.55 -5.24
CA GLY A 17 5.16 3.43 -5.43
C GLY A 17 4.75 2.19 -4.62
N GLN A 18 4.14 2.39 -3.45
CA GLN A 18 3.61 1.28 -2.65
C GLN A 18 2.37 0.62 -3.26
N PHE A 19 1.61 1.31 -4.11
CA PHE A 19 0.48 0.71 -4.82
C PHE A 19 0.92 -0.43 -5.77
N ALA A 20 2.15 -0.38 -6.28
CA ALA A 20 2.76 -1.48 -7.03
C ALA A 20 3.55 -2.43 -6.13
N ALA A 21 4.28 -1.90 -5.14
CA ALA A 21 5.13 -2.73 -4.27
C ALA A 21 4.32 -3.72 -3.42
N VAL A 22 3.16 -3.30 -2.89
CA VAL A 22 2.27 -4.17 -2.09
C VAL A 22 1.84 -5.41 -2.89
N PRO A 23 1.19 -5.30 -4.06
CA PRO A 23 0.79 -6.48 -4.82
C PRO A 23 1.99 -7.32 -5.27
N LEU A 24 3.11 -6.72 -5.71
CA LEU A 24 4.32 -7.46 -6.10
C LEU A 24 4.86 -8.37 -4.98
N ASN A 25 4.70 -7.96 -3.72
CA ASN A 25 5.19 -8.75 -2.57
C ASN A 25 4.14 -9.70 -2.02
N LEU A 26 2.85 -9.34 -2.07
CA LEU A 26 1.81 -10.01 -1.29
C LEU A 26 0.80 -10.79 -2.14
N ILE A 27 0.53 -10.39 -3.39
CA ILE A 27 -0.58 -10.94 -4.17
C ILE A 27 -0.33 -12.38 -4.65
N SER A 28 0.93 -12.81 -4.70
CA SER A 28 1.32 -14.15 -5.13
C SER A 28 0.85 -15.26 -4.17
N ARG A 29 0.39 -14.91 -2.96
CA ARG A 29 -0.14 -15.87 -1.98
C ARG A 29 -1.32 -16.67 -2.53
N THR A 30 -2.23 -16.02 -3.25
CA THR A 30 -3.38 -16.67 -3.91
C THR A 30 -3.65 -16.18 -5.34
N GLY A 31 -2.93 -15.15 -5.79
CA GLY A 31 -3.16 -14.50 -7.09
C GLY A 31 -4.32 -13.49 -7.07
N SER A 32 -5.02 -13.32 -5.96
CA SER A 32 -6.09 -12.33 -5.79
C SER A 32 -5.88 -11.43 -4.56
N ALA A 33 -6.47 -10.24 -4.56
CA ALA A 33 -6.52 -9.35 -3.41
C ALA A 33 -7.83 -8.54 -3.39
N ASP A 34 -8.30 -8.24 -2.18
CA ASP A 34 -9.48 -7.45 -1.91
C ASP A 34 -9.11 -5.97 -1.77
N TYR A 35 -9.89 -5.10 -2.39
CA TYR A 35 -9.71 -3.64 -2.29
C TYR A 35 -11.02 -2.97 -1.87
N VAL A 36 -10.96 -2.23 -0.76
CA VAL A 36 -12.04 -1.36 -0.29
C VAL A 36 -11.82 0.02 -0.91
N VAL A 37 -12.60 0.35 -1.94
CA VAL A 37 -12.46 1.61 -2.67
C VAL A 37 -13.46 2.62 -2.13
N THR A 38 -12.95 3.57 -1.35
CA THR A 38 -13.72 4.65 -0.70
C THR A 38 -13.36 6.04 -1.23
N GLY A 39 -12.45 6.12 -2.21
CA GLY A 39 -12.04 7.39 -2.79
C GLY A 39 -10.99 7.27 -3.90
N ALA A 40 -10.29 8.37 -4.17
CA ALA A 40 -9.39 8.47 -5.31
C ALA A 40 -8.10 7.68 -5.11
N TRP A 41 -7.58 7.61 -3.87
CA TRP A 41 -6.31 6.93 -3.59
C TRP A 41 -6.47 5.42 -3.58
N SER A 42 -7.50 4.91 -2.90
CA SER A 42 -7.87 3.49 -2.93
C SER A 42 -8.25 3.02 -4.34
N ALA A 43 -8.93 3.85 -5.15
CA ALA A 43 -9.21 3.54 -6.54
C ALA A 43 -7.93 3.44 -7.39
N LYS A 44 -6.97 4.36 -7.19
CA LYS A 44 -5.65 4.29 -7.85
C LYS A 44 -4.87 3.05 -7.43
N ALA A 45 -4.88 2.71 -6.14
CA ALA A 45 -4.23 1.52 -5.62
C ALA A 45 -4.82 0.23 -6.23
N ALA A 46 -6.14 0.13 -6.29
CA ALA A 46 -6.84 -0.99 -6.92
C ALA A 46 -6.55 -1.09 -8.43
N LYS A 47 -6.49 0.05 -9.13
CA LYS A 47 -6.13 0.10 -10.56
C LYS A 47 -4.71 -0.37 -10.80
N GLU A 48 -3.75 0.04 -9.95
CA GLU A 48 -2.36 -0.39 -10.07
C GLU A 48 -2.20 -1.89 -9.80
N ALA A 49 -2.87 -2.40 -8.78
CA ALA A 49 -2.81 -3.81 -8.39
C ALA A 49 -3.32 -4.78 -9.46
N LYS A 50 -4.25 -4.35 -10.32
CA LYS A 50 -4.74 -5.15 -11.46
C LYS A 50 -3.65 -5.58 -12.44
N LYS A 51 -2.49 -4.90 -12.45
CA LYS A 51 -1.34 -5.30 -13.28
C LYS A 51 -0.66 -6.58 -12.79
N TYR A 52 -0.88 -6.97 -11.52
CA TYR A 52 -0.12 -8.02 -10.84
C TYR A 52 -0.98 -9.21 -10.39
N GLY A 53 -2.31 -9.11 -10.48
CA GLY A 53 -3.22 -10.19 -10.11
C GLY A 53 -4.69 -9.79 -10.15
N LYS A 54 -5.56 -10.68 -9.68
CA LYS A 54 -7.01 -10.46 -9.65
C LYS A 54 -7.39 -9.52 -8.50
N VAL A 55 -7.95 -8.36 -8.82
CA VAL A 55 -8.49 -7.44 -7.82
C VAL A 55 -9.99 -7.68 -7.66
N ASN A 56 -10.43 -8.01 -6.45
CA ASN A 56 -11.82 -8.03 -6.05
C ASN A 56 -12.18 -6.68 -5.41
N LEU A 57 -13.13 -5.96 -6.02
CA LEU A 57 -13.67 -4.74 -5.43
C LEU A 57 -14.81 -5.16 -4.49
N VAL A 58 -14.59 -5.00 -3.19
CA VAL A 58 -15.50 -5.58 -2.18
C VAL A 58 -16.76 -4.73 -1.98
N LEU A 59 -16.72 -3.50 -2.48
CA LEU A 59 -17.84 -2.56 -2.54
C LEU A 59 -18.40 -2.48 -3.97
N PRO A 60 -19.70 -2.22 -4.13
CA PRO A 60 -20.28 -1.97 -5.44
C PRO A 60 -19.64 -0.73 -6.10
N PRO A 61 -19.59 -0.65 -7.44
CA PRO A 61 -19.17 0.55 -8.14
C PRO A 61 -20.02 1.76 -7.73
N THR A 62 -19.39 2.93 -7.63
CA THR A 62 -20.06 4.19 -7.36
C THR A 62 -19.44 5.30 -8.21
N ASP A 63 -20.27 6.27 -8.59
CA ASP A 63 -19.83 7.50 -9.28
C ASP A 63 -19.44 8.61 -8.29
N ARG A 64 -19.80 8.45 -7.00
CA ARG A 64 -19.53 9.43 -5.95
C ARG A 64 -19.13 8.77 -4.65
N TYR A 65 -18.03 9.23 -4.07
CA TYR A 65 -17.58 8.85 -2.74
C TYR A 65 -18.12 9.84 -1.71
N VAL A 66 -18.90 9.35 -0.76
CA VAL A 66 -19.52 10.18 0.30
C VAL A 66 -19.30 9.61 1.71
N GLU A 67 -19.18 8.28 1.82
CA GLU A 67 -19.02 7.59 3.09
C GLU A 67 -18.32 6.25 2.90
N ILE A 68 -18.00 5.59 4.01
CA ILE A 68 -17.54 4.20 4.04
C ILE A 68 -18.78 3.33 4.24
N PRO A 69 -19.18 2.47 3.27
CA PRO A 69 -20.32 1.58 3.45
C PRO A 69 -20.10 0.64 4.63
N ASP A 70 -21.20 0.28 5.31
CA ASP A 70 -21.17 -0.62 6.46
C ASP A 70 -20.41 -1.91 6.14
N GLN A 71 -19.51 -2.32 7.04
CA GLN A 71 -18.61 -3.46 6.80
C GLN A 71 -19.38 -4.76 6.52
N SER A 72 -20.58 -4.94 7.07
CA SER A 72 -21.41 -6.13 6.81
C SER A 72 -21.82 -6.28 5.34
N THR A 73 -21.76 -5.20 4.56
CA THR A 73 -22.08 -5.20 3.13
C THR A 73 -20.89 -5.61 2.24
N TRP A 74 -19.68 -5.69 2.80
CA TRP A 74 -18.46 -5.93 2.03
C TRP A 74 -18.38 -7.38 1.58
N LYS A 75 -18.13 -7.59 0.29
CA LYS A 75 -17.97 -8.91 -0.32
C LYS A 75 -16.51 -9.37 -0.26
N LEU A 76 -16.01 -9.60 0.95
CA LEU A 76 -14.65 -10.09 1.19
C LEU A 76 -14.48 -11.53 0.67
N ASP A 77 -13.34 -11.81 0.03
CA ASP A 77 -12.93 -13.16 -0.34
C ASP A 77 -12.05 -13.75 0.79
N PRO A 78 -12.48 -14.84 1.47
CA PRO A 78 -11.68 -15.45 2.54
C PRO A 78 -10.32 -15.99 2.05
N ASN A 79 -10.16 -16.15 0.74
CA ASN A 79 -8.91 -16.58 0.10
C ASN A 79 -8.11 -15.41 -0.49
N ALA A 80 -8.56 -14.15 -0.39
CA ALA A 80 -7.78 -13.01 -0.90
C ALA A 80 -6.40 -12.94 -0.22
N SER A 81 -5.35 -12.62 -0.97
CA SER A 81 -3.99 -12.54 -0.45
C SER A 81 -3.88 -11.53 0.70
N TYR A 82 -4.57 -10.40 0.56
CA TYR A 82 -4.74 -9.34 1.56
C TYR A 82 -6.00 -8.53 1.24
N VAL A 83 -6.46 -7.72 2.21
CA VAL A 83 -7.45 -6.66 2.04
C VAL A 83 -6.74 -5.31 2.12
N HIS A 84 -6.94 -4.44 1.13
CA HIS A 84 -6.36 -3.10 1.10
C HIS A 84 -7.39 -2.02 1.40
N ILE A 85 -7.05 -1.08 2.29
CA ILE A 85 -7.82 0.13 2.59
C ILE A 85 -6.94 1.38 2.44
N CYS A 86 -7.56 2.52 2.12
CA CYS A 86 -6.97 3.84 2.36
C CYS A 86 -7.66 4.43 3.60
N THR A 87 -6.92 4.67 4.67
CA THR A 87 -7.54 5.06 5.95
C THR A 87 -8.04 6.50 5.95
N ASN A 88 -7.54 7.35 5.06
CA ASN A 88 -7.99 8.73 4.91
C ASN A 88 -7.87 9.21 3.45
N GLU A 89 -9.01 9.33 2.79
CA GLU A 89 -9.17 9.79 1.41
C GLU A 89 -9.20 11.32 1.35
N THR A 90 -8.03 11.94 1.15
CA THR A 90 -7.88 13.40 1.25
C THR A 90 -8.70 14.21 0.26
N ILE A 91 -8.99 13.67 -0.93
CA ILE A 91 -9.77 14.37 -1.96
C ILE A 91 -11.25 14.44 -1.58
N HIS A 92 -11.75 13.42 -0.89
CA HIS A 92 -13.18 13.28 -0.59
C HIS A 92 -13.51 13.53 0.89
N GLY A 93 -12.51 13.65 1.76
CA GLY A 93 -12.71 13.88 3.20
C GLY A 93 -13.30 12.68 3.92
N ILE A 94 -12.96 11.46 3.49
CA ILE A 94 -13.49 10.21 4.05
C ILE A 94 -12.39 9.52 4.85
N GLU A 95 -12.57 9.40 6.16
CA GLU A 95 -11.61 8.78 7.07
C GLU A 95 -12.24 7.58 7.79
N PHE A 96 -11.49 6.48 7.88
CA PHE A 96 -11.83 5.35 8.74
C PHE A 96 -11.65 5.73 10.21
N ASP A 97 -12.72 5.66 10.98
CA ASP A 97 -12.73 5.77 12.44
C ASP A 97 -12.63 4.40 13.15
N PHE A 98 -12.73 3.31 12.39
CA PHE A 98 -12.51 1.93 12.85
C PHE A 98 -11.46 1.18 12.01
N ILE A 99 -10.96 0.06 12.54
CA ILE A 99 -10.14 -0.91 11.78
C ILE A 99 -11.06 -2.07 11.38
N PRO A 100 -11.21 -2.37 10.07
CA PRO A 100 -12.14 -3.40 9.62
C PRO A 100 -11.67 -4.79 10.06
N ASP A 101 -12.63 -5.63 10.45
CA ASP A 101 -12.38 -7.05 10.72
C ASP A 101 -12.26 -7.86 9.41
N THR A 102 -11.03 -8.09 8.96
CA THR A 102 -10.71 -8.87 7.75
C THR A 102 -10.62 -10.38 8.02
N LYS A 103 -11.10 -10.84 9.18
CA LYS A 103 -11.04 -12.23 9.63
C LYS A 103 -9.60 -12.75 9.64
N VAL A 104 -9.28 -13.73 8.81
CA VAL A 104 -7.95 -14.34 8.70
C VAL A 104 -7.08 -13.71 7.61
N VAL A 105 -7.67 -12.85 6.77
CA VAL A 105 -6.97 -12.22 5.65
C VAL A 105 -6.14 -11.04 6.17
N PRO A 106 -4.86 -10.91 5.79
CA PRO A 106 -4.02 -9.77 6.18
C PRO A 106 -4.65 -8.45 5.73
N LEU A 107 -4.72 -7.47 6.61
CA LEU A 107 -5.04 -6.09 6.23
C LEU A 107 -3.78 -5.43 5.61
N VAL A 108 -3.98 -4.41 4.79
CA VAL A 108 -2.97 -3.45 4.31
C VAL A 108 -3.64 -2.08 4.34
N ALA A 109 -3.02 -1.11 4.99
CA ALA A 109 -3.59 0.21 5.18
C ALA A 109 -2.66 1.30 4.63
N ASP A 110 -3.13 2.03 3.62
CA ASP A 110 -2.52 3.30 3.21
C ASP A 110 -2.93 4.39 4.21
N MET A 111 -1.97 4.78 5.05
CA MET A 111 -2.13 5.80 6.09
C MET A 111 -1.43 7.12 5.73
N SER A 112 -1.11 7.36 4.46
CA SER A 112 -0.22 8.47 4.04
C SER A 112 -0.60 9.85 4.60
N SER A 113 -1.91 10.11 4.77
CA SER A 113 -2.45 11.41 5.15
C SER A 113 -2.94 11.49 6.61
N ASN A 114 -2.93 10.38 7.36
CA ASN A 114 -3.29 10.36 8.78
C ASN A 114 -2.30 9.54 9.64
N PHE A 115 -1.13 9.21 9.10
CA PHE A 115 -0.07 8.54 9.84
C PHE A 115 0.35 9.39 11.05
N MET A 116 0.36 8.78 12.24
CA MET A 116 0.62 9.44 13.53
C MET A 116 -0.39 10.51 13.96
N SER A 117 -1.53 10.69 13.29
CA SER A 117 -2.57 11.62 13.76
C SER A 117 -3.31 11.10 15.00
N LYS A 118 -3.37 9.77 15.15
CA LYS A 118 -4.05 9.07 16.24
C LYS A 118 -3.30 7.80 16.65
N LYS A 119 -3.59 7.30 17.85
CA LYS A 119 -3.08 6.00 18.31
C LYS A 119 -3.72 4.90 17.48
N ILE A 120 -2.89 4.00 16.95
CA ILE A 120 -3.32 2.83 16.17
C ILE A 120 -2.79 1.57 16.84
N ASP A 121 -3.63 0.55 16.92
CA ASP A 121 -3.21 -0.81 17.25
C ASP A 121 -2.62 -1.49 16.01
N VAL A 122 -1.31 -1.37 15.86
CA VAL A 122 -0.56 -1.88 14.71
C VAL A 122 -0.71 -3.40 14.56
N SER A 123 -1.02 -4.14 15.64
CA SER A 123 -1.16 -5.59 15.62
C SER A 123 -2.30 -6.09 14.71
N LYS A 124 -3.27 -5.22 14.41
CA LYS A 124 -4.45 -5.53 13.59
C LYS A 124 -4.24 -5.30 12.08
N VAL A 125 -3.09 -4.75 11.68
CA VAL A 125 -2.93 -4.16 10.34
C VAL A 125 -2.20 -5.05 9.34
N VAL A 126 -1.40 -6.07 9.71
CA VAL A 126 -0.72 -6.98 8.74
C VAL A 126 -0.48 -8.37 9.36
N ALA A 127 -0.77 -9.45 8.62
CA ALA A 127 -0.55 -10.83 9.10
C ALA A 127 0.94 -11.20 9.23
N LYS A 128 1.27 -12.11 10.17
CA LYS A 128 2.65 -12.41 10.58
C LYS A 128 3.55 -12.95 9.46
N LYS A 129 3.01 -13.79 8.57
CA LYS A 129 3.78 -14.48 7.50
C LYS A 129 4.10 -13.59 6.30
N ASP A 130 3.30 -12.54 6.09
CA ASP A 130 3.35 -11.65 4.94
C ASP A 130 4.21 -10.40 5.22
N ARG A 131 5.02 -10.44 6.29
CA ARG A 131 5.89 -9.35 6.74
C ARG A 131 7.25 -9.47 6.05
N SER A 132 7.53 -8.54 5.14
CA SER A 132 8.71 -8.60 4.26
C SER A 132 10.05 -8.60 5.01
N LYS A 133 11.05 -9.29 4.44
CA LYS A 133 12.46 -9.26 4.84
C LYS A 133 13.22 -8.34 3.86
N MET A 134 13.51 -7.12 4.32
CA MET A 134 14.43 -6.13 3.71
C MET A 134 13.95 -5.45 2.43
N ASN A 135 14.14 -4.12 2.37
CA ASN A 135 14.67 -3.36 1.23
C ASN A 135 15.16 -2.00 1.74
N ILE A 136 16.39 -1.63 1.39
CA ILE A 136 17.09 -0.41 1.81
C ILE A 136 16.94 0.63 0.68
N PRO A 137 16.53 1.88 0.95
CA PRO A 137 16.77 2.98 0.05
C PRO A 137 18.25 3.33 0.14
N PHE A 138 18.98 3.12 -0.94
CA PHE A 138 20.38 3.47 -1.04
C PHE A 138 20.55 4.53 -2.12
N ARG A 139 21.51 5.43 -1.90
CA ARG A 139 22.05 6.26 -2.96
C ARG A 139 23.10 5.40 -3.69
N ILE A 140 23.05 5.35 -5.01
CA ILE A 140 23.98 4.52 -5.79
C ILE A 140 25.35 5.24 -5.82
N GLY A 141 26.44 4.48 -5.69
CA GLY A 141 27.81 5.01 -5.80
C GLY A 141 28.40 5.55 -4.49
N SER A 142 27.73 6.48 -3.80
CA SER A 142 28.24 7.08 -2.55
C SER A 142 27.15 7.44 -1.55
N LEU A 143 27.54 7.84 -0.33
CA LEU A 143 26.64 8.36 0.70
C LEU A 143 25.84 9.60 0.25
N ASN A 144 26.40 10.38 -0.68
CA ASN A 144 25.73 11.52 -1.31
C ASN A 144 25.01 11.15 -2.61
N GLY A 145 25.24 9.94 -3.13
CA GLY A 145 24.77 9.42 -4.41
C GLY A 145 25.58 9.83 -5.62
N ASP A 146 25.24 9.19 -6.73
CA ASP A 146 25.80 9.39 -8.07
C ASP A 146 24.64 9.50 -9.05
N ASP A 147 24.44 10.70 -9.58
CA ASP A 147 23.30 11.01 -10.44
C ASP A 147 23.38 10.32 -11.82
N VAL A 148 24.58 9.92 -12.27
CA VAL A 148 24.76 9.17 -13.51
C VAL A 148 24.29 7.74 -13.32
N LEU A 149 24.75 7.07 -12.26
CA LEU A 149 24.35 5.70 -11.95
C LEU A 149 22.87 5.60 -11.59
N GLU A 150 22.31 6.59 -10.90
CA GLU A 150 20.87 6.64 -10.62
C GLU A 150 20.04 6.76 -11.90
N LYS A 151 20.49 7.55 -12.87
CA LYS A 151 19.81 7.69 -14.16
C LYS A 151 19.84 6.38 -14.97
N GLU A 152 20.94 5.66 -14.94
CA GLU A 152 21.04 4.33 -15.57
C GLU A 152 20.13 3.31 -14.89
N PHE A 153 20.12 3.28 -13.56
CA PHE A 153 19.24 2.41 -12.79
C PHE A 153 17.76 2.66 -13.10
N LEU A 154 17.33 3.93 -13.08
CA LEU A 154 15.93 4.30 -13.39
C LEU A 154 15.54 3.88 -14.81
N LYS A 155 16.45 4.00 -15.77
CA LYS A 155 16.23 3.56 -17.16
C LYS A 155 16.06 2.03 -17.24
N GLY A 156 16.88 1.27 -16.53
CA GLY A 156 16.76 -0.19 -16.44
C GLY A 156 15.47 -0.62 -15.77
N ALA A 157 15.08 0.05 -14.69
CA ALA A 157 13.84 -0.22 -13.97
C ALA A 157 12.61 0.07 -14.84
N GLU A 158 12.60 1.18 -15.57
CA GLU A 158 11.55 1.52 -16.52
C GLU A 158 11.43 0.48 -17.65
N ALA A 159 12.55 -0.03 -18.17
CA ALA A 159 12.56 -1.10 -19.16
C ALA A 159 11.96 -2.43 -18.64
N LEU A 160 11.98 -2.64 -17.32
CA LEU A 160 11.34 -3.76 -16.64
C LEU A 160 9.90 -3.46 -16.18
N GLY A 161 9.34 -2.31 -16.57
CA GLY A 161 7.99 -1.88 -16.21
C GLY A 161 7.84 -1.32 -14.79
N LEU A 162 8.95 -1.07 -14.10
CA LEU A 162 8.97 -0.45 -12.77
C LEU A 162 8.97 1.07 -12.90
N ILE A 163 7.79 1.68 -12.86
CA ILE A 163 7.59 3.13 -12.99
C ILE A 163 7.54 3.83 -11.62
N GLN A 164 7.81 5.15 -11.57
CA GLN A 164 7.72 6.01 -10.37
C GLN A 164 8.81 5.82 -9.28
N LEU A 165 9.99 5.28 -9.64
CA LEU A 165 11.13 5.14 -8.71
C LEU A 165 11.93 6.45 -8.50
N LYS A 166 11.67 7.49 -9.29
CA LYS A 166 12.34 8.78 -9.20
C LYS A 166 11.71 9.66 -8.11
N GLY A 167 12.52 10.24 -7.22
CA GLY A 167 12.13 11.42 -6.44
C GLY A 167 12.10 11.32 -4.91
N HIS A 168 12.60 10.25 -4.31
CA HIS A 168 12.56 10.11 -2.84
C HIS A 168 13.88 10.53 -2.24
N ARG A 169 14.03 11.85 -2.15
CA ARG A 169 15.21 12.47 -1.57
C ARG A 169 15.08 12.45 -0.05
N TYR A 170 16.12 11.93 0.59
CA TYR A 170 16.34 12.08 2.03
C TYR A 170 16.29 13.58 2.39
N LEU A 171 15.38 13.97 3.28
CA LEU A 171 15.44 15.29 3.92
C LEU A 171 16.46 15.18 5.06
N LYS A 172 17.57 15.91 4.94
CA LYS A 172 18.52 16.10 6.05
C LYS A 172 17.80 16.84 7.19
N PHE A 173 17.86 16.25 8.39
CA PHE A 173 17.75 17.02 9.64
C PHE A 173 19.07 17.73 9.90
#